data_AF-A0A1H4TA08-F1
#
_entry.id   AF-A0A1H4TA08-F1
#
_cell.length_a   1.000
_cell.length_b   1.000
_cell.length_c   1.000
_cell.angle_alpha   90.00
_cell.angle_beta   90.00
_cell.angle_gamma   90.00
#
_symmetry.space_group_name_H-M   'P 1'
#
loop_
_entity.id
_entity.type
_entity.pdbx_description
1 polymer ?
#
loop_
_entity_poly.entity_id
_entity_poly.type
_entity_poly.pdbx_seq_one_letter_code
_entity_poly.pdbx_strand_id
1 'polypeptide(L)'
;MATPSRTNVAGAAAVGLLLVVCVAGGPAAAAPVSAAHDPRVGPLFLAGTPIHVCTGSVLDSADGDLVLTAAHCIAGSGGALSFAPGYDRGVSPFGLWTVSQIYVDPEWLESQDPQHDYAVLRVAPAGVTLPTSVESAVGGGFELATTPATASTVTVTGYPTLGDGPVSCTAPTTSTDSYPTVVCDGLGEGTSGGPWVMGSRVVALVGGLDHGGCTDSVSFSPMFGPGALALLDRAESRGAGDSTPFALTGACTRS
;
A
#
# COMPACT_ATOMS: atom_id res chain seq x y z
N MET A 1 -44.57 -73.02 -43.76
CA MET A 1 -43.45 -72.07 -43.98
C MET A 1 -44.00 -70.69 -43.68
N ALA A 2 -43.69 -70.14 -42.50
CA ALA A 2 -44.19 -68.86 -42.04
C ALA A 2 -43.01 -68.03 -41.52
N THR A 3 -42.80 -66.88 -42.13
CA THR A 3 -41.73 -65.91 -41.86
C THR A 3 -42.07 -65.10 -40.61
N PRO A 4 -41.13 -64.82 -39.68
CA PRO A 4 -41.33 -63.79 -38.68
C PRO A 4 -40.73 -62.45 -39.12
N SER A 5 -41.57 -61.41 -39.01
CA SER A 5 -41.24 -60.00 -39.19
C SER A 5 -40.17 -59.51 -38.22
N ARG A 6 -39.24 -58.71 -38.73
CA ARG A 6 -38.31 -57.91 -37.92
C ARG A 6 -38.97 -56.59 -37.52
N THR A 7 -39.21 -56.39 -36.24
CA THR A 7 -39.56 -55.10 -35.63
C THR A 7 -38.27 -54.33 -35.33
N ASN A 8 -38.10 -53.16 -35.96
CA ASN A 8 -37.01 -52.23 -35.65
C ASN A 8 -37.37 -51.44 -34.39
N VAL A 9 -36.56 -51.54 -33.34
CA VAL A 9 -36.63 -50.66 -32.17
C VAL A 9 -35.71 -49.47 -32.43
N ALA A 10 -36.29 -48.29 -32.61
CA ALA A 10 -35.57 -47.03 -32.62
C ALA A 10 -35.30 -46.59 -31.17
N GLY A 11 -34.05 -46.71 -30.71
CA GLY A 11 -33.59 -46.14 -29.45
C GLY A 11 -33.18 -44.68 -29.66
N ALA A 12 -33.89 -43.76 -29.00
CA ALA A 12 -33.61 -42.34 -29.05
C ALA A 12 -32.24 -42.02 -28.42
N ALA A 13 -31.35 -41.39 -29.19
CA ALA A 13 -30.13 -40.80 -28.67
C ALA A 13 -30.51 -39.50 -27.93
N ALA A 14 -30.45 -39.52 -26.60
CA ALA A 14 -30.57 -38.31 -25.79
C ALA A 14 -29.32 -37.46 -26.00
N VAL A 15 -29.45 -36.39 -26.79
CA VAL A 15 -28.43 -35.34 -26.90
C VAL A 15 -28.46 -34.57 -25.59
N GLY A 16 -27.54 -34.92 -24.68
CA GLY A 16 -27.30 -34.14 -23.47
C GLY A 16 -26.76 -32.78 -23.86
N LEU A 17 -27.59 -31.74 -23.74
CA LEU A 17 -27.17 -30.35 -23.86
C LEU A 17 -26.25 -30.05 -22.67
N LEU A 18 -24.94 -30.07 -22.90
CA LEU A 18 -23.94 -29.65 -21.92
C LEU A 18 -24.09 -28.12 -21.75
N LEU A 19 -24.83 -27.71 -20.72
CA LEU A 19 -24.84 -26.32 -20.26
C LEU A 19 -23.44 -26.02 -19.72
N VAL A 20 -22.59 -25.44 -20.55
CA VAL A 20 -21.37 -24.77 -20.09
C VAL A 20 -21.84 -23.54 -19.31
N VAL A 21 -21.91 -23.70 -17.99
CA VAL A 21 -22.05 -22.55 -17.10
C VAL A 21 -20.73 -21.81 -17.17
N CYS A 22 -20.70 -20.69 -17.89
CA CYS A 22 -19.62 -19.73 -17.77
C CYS A 22 -19.63 -19.24 -16.33
N VAL A 23 -18.76 -19.78 -15.48
CA VAL A 23 -18.42 -19.13 -14.22
C VAL A 23 -17.79 -17.81 -14.65
N ALA A 24 -18.49 -16.69 -14.42
CA ALA A 24 -17.92 -15.38 -14.62
C ALA A 24 -16.63 -15.34 -13.77
N GLY A 25 -15.48 -15.32 -14.44
CA GLY A 25 -14.20 -15.16 -13.76
C GLY A 25 -14.28 -13.91 -12.91
N GLY A 26 -13.80 -13.99 -11.68
CA GLY A 26 -13.61 -12.80 -10.85
C GLY A 26 -12.82 -11.73 -11.62
N PRO A 27 -12.90 -10.46 -11.21
CA PRO A 27 -12.15 -9.39 -11.87
C PRO A 27 -10.68 -9.81 -12.00
N ALA A 28 -10.14 -9.74 -13.22
CA ALA A 28 -8.75 -10.08 -13.47
C ALA A 28 -7.85 -9.11 -12.68
N ALA A 29 -6.90 -9.66 -11.93
CA ALA A 29 -5.90 -8.86 -11.23
C ALA A 29 -5.12 -8.01 -12.24
N ALA A 30 -4.90 -6.73 -11.90
CA ALA A 30 -3.93 -5.93 -12.63
C ALA A 30 -2.53 -6.46 -12.30
N ALA A 31 -1.68 -6.65 -13.31
CA ALA A 31 -0.28 -6.99 -13.07
C ALA A 31 0.50 -5.70 -12.72
N PRO A 32 1.43 -5.76 -11.77
CA PRO A 32 2.29 -4.64 -11.47
C PRO A 32 3.27 -4.48 -12.62
N VAL A 33 3.66 -3.24 -12.88
CA VAL A 33 4.72 -2.92 -13.83
C VAL A 33 5.84 -2.22 -13.09
N SER A 34 7.06 -2.32 -13.62
CA SER A 34 8.13 -1.39 -13.23
C SER A 34 7.59 0.03 -13.41
N ALA A 35 7.53 0.78 -12.32
CA ALA A 35 6.92 2.10 -12.32
C ALA A 35 7.85 3.13 -12.96
N ALA A 36 7.29 4.17 -13.57
CA ALA A 36 8.03 5.42 -13.65
C ALA A 36 8.26 5.91 -12.22
N HIS A 37 9.51 6.27 -11.88
CA HIS A 37 9.86 6.74 -10.55
C HIS A 37 9.11 8.04 -10.24
N ASP A 38 8.09 7.96 -9.38
CA ASP A 38 7.54 9.15 -8.75
C ASP A 38 8.53 9.57 -7.65
N PRO A 39 9.18 10.75 -7.77
CA PRO A 39 10.22 11.18 -6.84
C PRO A 39 9.69 11.35 -5.41
N ARG A 40 8.37 11.48 -5.24
CA ARG A 40 7.72 11.64 -3.93
C ARG A 40 7.58 10.33 -3.16
N VAL A 41 7.79 9.18 -3.79
CA VAL A 41 7.65 7.86 -3.17
C VAL A 41 9.03 7.24 -2.99
N GLY A 42 9.24 6.51 -1.89
CA GLY A 42 10.54 5.92 -1.58
C GLY A 42 10.47 4.83 -0.52
N PRO A 43 11.47 3.94 -0.45
CA PRO A 43 11.59 2.96 0.62
C PRO A 43 11.93 3.63 1.97
N LEU A 44 11.52 2.96 3.04
CA LEU A 44 11.94 3.19 4.41
C LEU A 44 12.96 2.13 4.82
N PHE A 45 14.16 2.60 5.17
CA PHE A 45 15.28 1.80 5.66
C PHE A 45 15.33 1.77 7.18
N LEU A 46 15.72 0.62 7.74
CA LEU A 46 16.24 0.61 9.11
C LEU A 46 17.51 1.45 9.14
N ALA A 47 17.54 2.46 10.02
CA ALA A 47 18.59 3.48 10.02
C ALA A 47 19.99 2.86 10.13
N GLY A 48 20.90 3.31 9.27
CA GLY A 48 22.28 2.82 9.22
C GLY A 48 22.46 1.46 8.54
N THR A 49 21.40 0.89 7.94
CA THR A 49 21.46 -0.39 7.21
C THR A 49 20.95 -0.22 5.77
N PRO A 50 21.33 -1.12 4.84
CA PRO A 50 20.74 -1.15 3.50
C PRO A 50 19.39 -1.89 3.45
N ILE A 51 18.83 -2.28 4.60
CA ILE A 51 17.60 -3.06 4.67
C ILE A 51 16.42 -2.09 4.65
N HIS A 52 15.69 -2.04 3.54
CA HIS A 52 14.36 -1.43 3.52
C HIS A 52 13.29 -2.43 3.89
N VAL A 53 12.30 -1.95 4.62
CA VAL A 53 11.25 -2.78 5.22
C VAL A 53 9.85 -2.32 4.83
N CYS A 54 9.73 -1.09 4.36
CA CYS A 54 8.46 -0.47 3.98
C CYS A 54 8.66 0.58 2.89
N THR A 55 7.56 1.21 2.50
CA THR A 55 7.48 2.35 1.60
C THR A 55 6.88 3.55 2.33
N GLY A 56 7.25 4.76 1.92
CA GLY A 56 6.60 6.00 2.34
C GLY A 56 6.40 6.95 1.17
N SER A 57 5.64 8.02 1.41
CA SER A 57 5.37 9.07 0.43
C SER A 57 5.41 10.46 1.05
N VAL A 58 5.98 11.43 0.35
CA VAL A 58 6.08 12.82 0.80
C VAL A 58 4.70 13.48 0.76
N LEU A 59 4.30 14.08 1.88
CA LEU A 59 3.07 14.88 1.98
C LEU A 59 3.34 16.34 1.64
N ASP A 60 2.35 16.99 1.02
CA ASP A 60 2.29 18.45 0.91
C ASP A 60 2.06 19.01 2.32
N SER A 61 3.07 19.71 2.84
CA SER A 61 3.11 20.11 4.25
C SER A 61 3.70 21.49 4.45
N ALA A 62 3.30 22.19 5.51
CA ALA A 62 3.70 23.59 5.71
C ALA A 62 5.22 23.78 5.80
N ASP A 63 5.92 22.81 6.42
CA ASP A 63 7.37 22.78 6.55
C ASP A 63 8.07 21.93 5.48
N GLY A 64 7.31 21.21 4.64
CA GLY A 64 7.80 20.32 3.59
C GLY A 64 8.60 19.11 4.09
N ASP A 65 8.37 18.67 5.32
CA ASP A 65 9.17 17.67 6.03
C ASP A 65 8.37 16.45 6.52
N LEU A 66 7.15 16.26 6.01
CA LEU A 66 6.27 15.16 6.39
C LEU A 66 6.22 14.03 5.35
N VAL A 67 6.22 12.79 5.84
CA VAL A 67 6.14 11.55 5.07
C VAL A 67 5.03 10.67 5.63
N LEU A 68 4.13 10.18 4.79
CA LEU A 68 3.09 9.21 5.12
C LEU A 68 3.61 7.77 4.94
N THR A 69 3.27 6.88 5.87
CA THR A 69 3.51 5.43 5.78
C THR A 69 2.48 4.66 6.63
N ALA A 70 2.56 3.33 6.66
CA ALA A 70 1.73 2.50 7.53
C ALA A 70 2.27 2.54 8.98
N ALA A 71 1.38 2.45 9.97
CA ALA A 71 1.80 2.49 11.37
C ALA A 71 2.58 1.23 11.77
N HIS A 72 2.23 0.07 11.19
CA HIS A 72 2.94 -1.18 11.46
C HIS A 72 4.42 -1.15 11.00
N CYS A 73 4.76 -0.30 10.02
CA CYS A 73 6.15 -0.11 9.57
C CYS A 73 7.09 0.44 10.64
N ILE A 74 6.52 1.08 11.67
CA ILE A 74 7.28 1.70 12.74
C ILE A 74 7.63 0.69 13.84
N ALA A 75 6.78 -0.32 14.02
CA ALA A 75 6.98 -1.36 15.01
C ALA A 75 8.28 -2.14 14.78
N GLY A 76 8.98 -2.49 15.85
CA GLY A 76 10.26 -3.23 15.75
C GLY A 76 11.47 -2.43 15.22
N SER A 77 11.27 -1.25 14.63
CA SER A 77 12.36 -0.38 14.14
C SER A 77 13.07 0.41 15.25
N GLY A 78 12.50 0.43 16.46
CA GLY A 78 12.95 1.32 17.54
C GLY A 78 12.79 2.82 17.22
N GLY A 79 12.01 3.15 16.18
CA GLY A 79 11.83 4.51 15.66
C GLY A 79 13.01 5.01 14.82
N ALA A 80 14.03 4.17 14.59
CA ALA A 80 15.22 4.54 13.84
C ALA A 80 15.05 4.17 12.36
N LEU A 81 14.37 5.04 11.61
CA LEU A 81 14.12 4.87 10.18
C LEU A 81 14.75 5.99 9.36
N SER A 82 15.08 5.69 8.10
CA SER A 82 15.48 6.67 7.09
C SER A 82 14.65 6.47 5.82
N PHE A 83 14.20 7.57 5.22
CA PHE A 83 13.44 7.60 3.98
C PHE A 83 14.34 8.00 2.80
N ALA A 84 14.17 7.33 1.66
CA ALA A 84 14.91 7.62 0.42
C ALA A 84 13.95 7.91 -0.75
N PRO A 85 13.51 9.15 -0.93
CA PRO A 85 12.61 9.48 -2.04
C PRO A 85 13.25 9.19 -3.39
N GLY A 86 12.46 8.68 -4.33
CA GLY A 86 12.89 8.40 -5.70
C GLY A 86 14.00 7.36 -5.81
N TYR A 87 14.16 6.49 -4.80
CA TYR A 87 15.19 5.46 -4.81
C TYR A 87 15.10 4.59 -6.07
N ASP A 88 16.24 4.29 -6.67
CA ASP A 88 16.36 3.40 -7.83
C ASP A 88 17.67 2.62 -7.77
N ARG A 89 17.60 1.29 -7.68
CA ARG A 89 18.71 0.37 -7.87
C ARG A 89 19.98 0.75 -7.09
N GLY A 90 19.83 1.06 -5.80
CA GLY A 90 20.94 1.46 -4.93
C GLY A 90 21.21 2.96 -4.89
N VAL A 91 20.54 3.75 -5.71
CA VAL A 91 20.73 5.21 -5.82
C VAL A 91 19.62 5.93 -5.07
N SER A 92 20.00 6.85 -4.18
CA SER A 92 19.07 7.78 -3.52
C SER A 92 19.27 9.18 -4.11
N PRO A 93 18.64 9.51 -5.26
CA PRO A 93 18.92 10.74 -6.00
C PRO A 93 18.59 12.02 -5.22
N PHE A 94 17.66 11.92 -4.26
CA PHE A 94 17.24 13.01 -3.40
C PHE A 94 17.78 12.89 -1.96
N GLY A 95 18.80 12.06 -1.77
CA GLY A 95 19.44 11.83 -0.47
C GLY A 95 18.63 10.92 0.46
N LEU A 96 19.18 10.73 1.67
CA LEU A 96 18.52 10.02 2.77
C LEU A 96 17.99 11.03 3.78
N TRP A 97 16.81 10.75 4.32
CA TRP A 97 16.10 11.61 5.27
C TRP A 97 15.81 10.82 6.54
N THR A 98 16.46 11.17 7.64
CA THR A 98 16.28 10.48 8.93
C THR A 98 14.99 10.92 9.60
N VAL A 99 14.24 9.96 10.13
CA VAL A 99 13.04 10.23 10.92
C VAL A 99 13.43 10.89 12.24
N SER A 100 12.84 12.05 12.49
CA SER A 100 13.10 12.89 13.67
C SER A 100 11.95 12.88 14.68
N GLN A 101 10.71 12.72 14.20
CA GLN A 101 9.51 12.52 15.01
C GLN A 101 8.57 11.54 14.30
N ILE A 102 7.78 10.83 15.09
CA ILE A 102 6.79 9.86 14.64
C ILE A 102 5.44 10.28 15.19
N TYR A 103 4.41 10.24 14.37
CA TYR A 103 3.03 10.49 14.75
C TYR A 103 2.20 9.27 14.36
N VAL A 104 1.62 8.61 15.35
CA VAL A 104 0.74 7.45 15.19
C VAL A 104 -0.63 7.74 15.77
N ASP A 105 -1.67 7.23 15.12
CA ASP A 105 -3.03 7.34 15.62
C ASP A 105 -3.19 6.63 16.99
N PRO A 106 -3.86 7.25 17.99
CA PRO A 106 -3.98 6.67 19.33
C PRO A 106 -4.62 5.27 19.35
N GLU A 107 -5.58 5.02 18.49
CA GLU A 107 -6.31 3.75 18.38
C GLU A 107 -5.36 2.61 17.93
N TRP A 108 -4.38 2.93 17.09
CA TRP A 108 -3.29 2.01 16.74
C TRP A 108 -2.35 1.77 17.92
N LEU A 109 -1.98 2.81 18.66
CA LEU A 109 -1.10 2.68 19.83
C LEU A 109 -1.72 1.84 20.95
N GLU A 110 -3.03 1.96 21.15
CA GLU A 110 -3.75 1.24 22.21
C GLU A 110 -3.99 -0.22 21.86
N SER A 111 -4.41 -0.50 20.62
CA SER A 111 -4.99 -1.81 20.26
C SER A 111 -4.49 -2.40 18.94
N GLN A 112 -3.64 -1.67 18.21
CA GLN A 112 -3.23 -2.00 16.84
C GLN A 112 -4.44 -2.20 15.92
N ASP A 113 -5.45 -1.33 16.05
CA ASP A 113 -6.65 -1.39 15.22
C ASP A 113 -6.27 -1.21 13.73
N PRO A 114 -6.52 -2.20 12.86
CA PRO A 114 -6.18 -2.11 11.44
C PRO A 114 -6.87 -0.94 10.70
N GLN A 115 -7.95 -0.36 11.21
CA GLN A 115 -8.54 0.85 10.61
C GLN A 115 -7.71 2.11 10.85
N HIS A 116 -6.70 2.03 11.72
CA HIS A 116 -5.82 3.13 12.12
C HIS A 116 -4.34 2.84 11.78
N ASP A 117 -4.09 1.93 10.83
CA ASP A 117 -2.74 1.55 10.36
C ASP A 117 -2.12 2.61 9.43
N TYR A 118 -1.93 3.82 9.95
CA TYR A 118 -1.26 4.91 9.27
C TYR A 118 -0.42 5.73 10.25
N ALA A 119 0.70 6.22 9.77
CA ALA A 119 1.60 7.08 10.53
C ALA A 119 2.12 8.22 9.65
N VAL A 120 2.35 9.35 10.29
CA VAL A 120 3.07 10.49 9.70
C VAL A 120 4.43 10.58 10.35
N LEU A 121 5.47 10.71 9.55
CA LEU A 121 6.86 10.83 9.97
C LEU A 121 7.34 12.23 9.64
N ARG A 122 7.98 12.89 10.61
CA ARG A 122 8.75 14.10 10.32
C ARG A 122 10.19 13.72 10.04
N VAL A 123 10.72 14.13 8.91
CA VAL A 123 12.06 13.78 8.48
C VAL A 123 13.00 14.97 8.44
N ALA A 124 14.29 14.72 8.62
CA ALA A 124 15.34 15.71 8.47
C ALA A 124 16.43 15.15 7.56
N PRO A 125 17.13 16.00 6.80
CA PRO A 125 18.19 15.54 5.91
C PRO A 125 19.29 14.81 6.70
N ALA A 126 19.71 13.64 6.21
CA ALA A 126 20.84 12.92 6.78
C ALA A 126 22.15 13.59 6.33
N GLY A 127 22.60 14.60 7.07
CA GLY A 127 23.84 15.34 6.80
C GLY A 127 23.61 16.80 6.37
N VAL A 128 24.68 17.47 5.94
CA VAL A 128 24.72 18.95 5.81
C VAL A 128 24.42 19.52 4.42
N THR A 129 24.19 18.69 3.39
CA THR A 129 24.15 19.14 1.98
C THR A 129 22.91 18.69 1.21
N LEU A 130 21.74 18.69 1.84
CA LEU A 130 20.45 18.43 1.18
C LEU A 130 19.60 19.72 1.13
N PRO A 131 18.58 19.78 0.25
CA PRO A 131 17.59 20.86 0.27
C PRO A 131 16.98 21.04 1.66
N THR A 132 16.43 22.23 1.93
CA THR A 132 15.92 22.58 3.27
C THR A 132 14.78 21.67 3.74
N SER A 133 14.02 21.09 2.80
CA SER A 133 12.90 20.19 3.08
C SER A 133 12.82 19.05 2.05
N VAL A 134 12.28 17.90 2.44
CA VAL A 134 12.16 16.73 1.54
C VAL A 134 11.23 17.04 0.38
N GLU A 135 10.16 17.78 0.63
CA GLU A 135 9.19 18.19 -0.37
C GLU A 135 9.81 19.03 -1.49
N SER A 136 10.68 19.99 -1.13
CA SER A 136 11.40 20.79 -2.12
C SER A 136 12.39 19.95 -2.94
N ALA A 137 12.99 18.92 -2.34
CA ALA A 137 13.95 18.05 -3.02
C ALA A 137 13.29 17.24 -4.14
N VAL A 138 12.05 16.80 -3.92
CA VAL A 138 11.29 15.94 -4.85
C VAL A 138 10.36 16.72 -5.78
N GLY A 139 10.24 18.04 -5.59
CA GLY A 139 9.44 18.92 -6.44
C GLY A 139 7.97 19.06 -6.05
N GLY A 140 7.61 18.80 -4.78
CA GLY A 140 6.26 18.93 -4.22
C GLY A 140 5.79 17.68 -3.46
N GLY A 141 4.70 17.80 -2.71
CA GLY A 141 4.12 16.69 -1.93
C GLY A 141 2.80 16.14 -2.50
N PHE A 142 2.26 15.11 -1.85
CA PHE A 142 0.88 14.66 -2.04
C PHE A 142 -0.05 15.31 -1.02
N GLU A 143 -1.21 15.79 -1.48
CA GLU A 143 -2.28 16.22 -0.58
C GLU A 143 -2.97 15.00 0.03
N LEU A 144 -3.00 14.89 1.36
CA LEU A 144 -3.77 13.84 2.03
C LEU A 144 -5.27 14.08 1.81
N ALA A 145 -5.98 13.04 1.41
CA ALA A 145 -7.41 13.12 1.18
C ALA A 145 -8.12 11.89 1.76
N THR A 146 -9.41 12.05 2.03
CA THR A 146 -10.25 10.96 2.53
C THR A 146 -10.36 9.84 1.49
N THR A 147 -10.58 8.61 1.98
CA THR A 147 -10.78 7.44 1.13
C THR A 147 -11.86 7.70 0.08
N PRO A 148 -11.60 7.36 -1.19
CA PRO A 148 -12.52 7.67 -2.27
C PRO A 148 -13.71 6.69 -2.24
N ALA A 149 -14.75 6.99 -3.02
CA ALA A 149 -15.81 6.01 -3.25
C ALA A 149 -15.26 4.76 -3.94
N THR A 150 -15.91 3.62 -3.73
CA THR A 150 -15.59 2.38 -4.47
C THR A 150 -15.71 2.59 -5.99
N ALA A 151 -15.02 1.74 -6.76
CA ALA A 151 -14.83 1.86 -8.20
C ALA A 151 -14.02 3.09 -8.67
N SER A 152 -13.44 3.87 -7.75
CA SER A 152 -12.44 4.88 -8.11
C SER A 152 -11.15 4.20 -8.55
N THR A 153 -10.55 4.69 -9.65
CA THR A 153 -9.25 4.19 -10.14
C THR A 153 -8.12 4.86 -9.37
N VAL A 154 -7.27 4.06 -8.75
CA VAL A 154 -6.08 4.51 -8.01
C VAL A 154 -4.83 3.92 -8.63
N THR A 155 -3.70 4.60 -8.48
CA THR A 155 -2.38 4.03 -8.74
C THR A 155 -1.70 3.76 -7.41
N VAL A 156 -1.30 2.51 -7.18
CA VAL A 156 -0.52 2.10 -6.01
C VAL A 156 0.94 2.03 -6.41
N THR A 157 1.83 2.58 -5.58
CA THR A 157 3.28 2.48 -5.79
C THR A 157 3.95 2.01 -4.51
N GLY A 158 4.82 1.01 -4.63
CA GLY A 158 5.51 0.39 -3.50
C GLY A 158 6.94 -0.02 -3.85
N TYR A 159 7.77 -0.23 -2.84
CA TYR A 159 9.14 -0.75 -2.95
C TYR A 159 9.22 -2.13 -2.30
N PRO A 160 9.11 -3.22 -3.08
CA PRO A 160 9.25 -4.55 -2.53
C PRO A 160 10.63 -4.76 -1.93
N THR A 161 10.73 -5.46 -0.80
CA THR A 161 12.01 -5.82 -0.15
C THR A 161 12.89 -6.62 -1.10
N LEU A 162 12.28 -7.54 -1.86
CA LEU A 162 12.93 -8.30 -2.92
C LEU A 162 12.72 -7.58 -4.25
N GLY A 163 13.58 -6.60 -4.53
CA GLY A 163 13.56 -5.85 -5.78
C GLY A 163 14.52 -4.68 -5.76
N ASP A 164 14.95 -4.25 -6.95
CA ASP A 164 15.89 -3.14 -7.06
C ASP A 164 15.18 -1.78 -7.37
N GLY A 165 13.85 -1.70 -7.33
CA GLY A 165 13.11 -0.47 -7.67
C GLY A 165 11.61 -0.53 -7.39
N PRO A 166 10.87 0.54 -7.70
CA PRO A 166 9.44 0.62 -7.42
C PRO A 166 8.62 -0.25 -8.36
N VAL A 167 7.58 -0.86 -7.81
CA VAL A 167 6.49 -1.47 -8.56
C VAL A 167 5.27 -0.56 -8.46
N SER A 168 4.49 -0.50 -9.55
CA SER A 168 3.25 0.27 -9.55
C SER A 168 2.13 -0.47 -10.27
N CYS A 169 0.91 -0.16 -9.86
CA CYS A 169 -0.29 -0.77 -10.36
C CYS A 169 -1.47 0.17 -10.34
N THR A 170 -2.22 0.20 -11.44
CA THR A 170 -3.44 1.00 -11.54
C THR A 170 -4.65 0.07 -11.59
N ALA A 171 -5.54 0.18 -10.61
CA ALA A 171 -6.71 -0.66 -10.47
C ALA A 171 -7.90 0.11 -9.87
N PRO A 172 -9.15 -0.32 -10.15
CA PRO A 172 -10.30 0.21 -9.45
C PRO A 172 -10.34 -0.31 -8.01
N THR A 173 -10.66 0.56 -7.08
CA THR A 173 -10.94 0.20 -5.68
C THR A 173 -12.22 -0.62 -5.55
N THR A 174 -12.22 -1.58 -4.65
CA THR A 174 -13.39 -2.30 -4.13
C THR A 174 -13.42 -2.18 -2.60
N SER A 175 -14.29 -2.93 -1.93
CA SER A 175 -14.30 -3.03 -0.47
C SER A 175 -14.49 -4.47 -0.04
N THR A 176 -13.68 -4.89 0.93
CA THR A 176 -13.73 -6.21 1.58
C THR A 176 -13.71 -5.98 3.08
N ASP A 177 -14.68 -6.52 3.82
CA ASP A 177 -14.79 -6.36 5.28
C ASP A 177 -14.68 -4.90 5.79
N SER A 178 -15.20 -3.96 5.01
CA SER A 178 -15.14 -2.50 5.26
C SER A 178 -13.76 -1.85 5.07
N TYR A 179 -12.79 -2.56 4.49
CA TYR A 179 -11.50 -2.03 4.08
C TYR A 179 -11.51 -1.73 2.58
N PRO A 180 -10.99 -0.57 2.14
CA PRO A 180 -10.64 -0.35 0.75
C PRO A 180 -9.71 -1.46 0.27
N THR A 181 -9.99 -1.97 -0.93
CA THR A 181 -9.24 -3.09 -1.51
C THR A 181 -8.85 -2.76 -2.94
N VAL A 182 -7.66 -3.14 -3.36
CA VAL A 182 -7.29 -3.27 -4.77
C VAL A 182 -6.70 -4.65 -5.03
N VAL A 183 -7.09 -5.22 -6.15
CA VAL A 183 -6.52 -6.48 -6.63
C VAL A 183 -5.43 -6.14 -7.63
N CYS A 184 -4.19 -6.27 -7.18
CA CYS A 184 -3.00 -6.09 -7.98
C CYS A 184 -1.90 -7.05 -7.56
N ASP A 185 -1.37 -7.81 -8.53
CA ASP A 185 -0.26 -8.73 -8.30
C ASP A 185 1.04 -8.01 -7.95
N GLY A 186 2.00 -8.74 -7.36
CA GLY A 186 3.37 -8.31 -7.04
C GLY A 186 3.53 -7.06 -6.17
N LEU A 187 2.49 -6.67 -5.42
CA LEU A 187 2.64 -5.80 -4.25
C LEU A 187 3.12 -6.65 -3.06
N GLY A 188 4.38 -7.08 -3.11
CA GLY A 188 4.95 -7.97 -2.09
C GLY A 188 5.34 -7.28 -0.78
N GLU A 189 6.03 -8.04 0.08
CA GLU A 189 6.71 -7.54 1.29
C GLU A 189 7.51 -6.25 0.99
N GLY A 190 7.46 -5.28 1.89
CA GLY A 190 8.11 -3.96 1.72
C GLY A 190 7.26 -2.88 1.02
N THR A 191 6.18 -3.26 0.34
CA THR A 191 5.26 -2.28 -0.28
C THR A 191 4.32 -1.61 0.73
N SER A 192 4.26 -2.10 1.98
CA SER A 192 3.53 -1.48 3.09
C SER A 192 3.86 0.00 3.26
N GLY A 193 2.82 0.82 3.48
CA GLY A 193 2.91 2.28 3.51
C GLY A 193 2.99 2.96 2.14
N GLY A 194 3.05 2.18 1.05
CA GLY A 194 3.02 2.70 -0.32
C GLY A 194 1.70 3.42 -0.62
N PRO A 195 1.73 4.62 -1.23
CA PRO A 195 0.53 5.42 -1.41
C PRO A 195 -0.38 4.86 -2.50
N TRP A 196 -1.68 5.03 -2.32
CA TRP A 196 -2.69 4.91 -3.36
C TRP A 196 -3.05 6.32 -3.81
N VAL A 197 -2.72 6.66 -5.05
CA VAL A 197 -2.77 8.03 -5.54
C VAL A 197 -3.89 8.24 -6.56
N MET A 198 -4.53 9.40 -6.47
CA MET A 198 -5.49 9.94 -7.44
C MET A 198 -5.08 11.37 -7.80
N GLY A 199 -4.39 11.52 -8.94
CA GLY A 199 -3.82 12.81 -9.33
C GLY A 199 -2.71 13.24 -8.35
N SER A 200 -2.87 14.40 -7.72
CA SER A 200 -1.94 14.94 -6.71
C SER A 200 -2.27 14.51 -5.27
N ARG A 201 -3.30 13.67 -5.08
CA ARG A 201 -3.79 13.30 -3.74
C ARG A 201 -3.39 11.88 -3.40
N VAL A 202 -3.00 11.66 -2.14
CA VAL A 202 -2.93 10.32 -1.55
C VAL A 202 -4.23 10.06 -0.81
N VAL A 203 -4.95 9.01 -1.21
CA VAL A 203 -6.33 8.74 -0.75
C VAL A 203 -6.44 7.47 0.09
N ALA A 204 -5.36 6.70 0.12
CA ALA A 204 -5.19 5.45 0.85
C ALA A 204 -3.69 5.08 0.82
N LEU A 205 -3.30 4.04 1.58
CA LEU A 205 -1.98 3.43 1.53
C LEU A 205 -2.06 1.90 1.66
N VAL A 206 -1.01 1.18 1.28
CA VAL A 206 -0.91 -0.27 1.53
C VAL A 206 -0.78 -0.50 3.04
N GLY A 207 -1.82 -1.05 3.67
CA GLY A 207 -1.86 -1.28 5.12
C GLY A 207 -3.24 -1.73 5.57
N GLY A 208 -3.49 -1.65 6.87
CA GLY A 208 -4.79 -1.95 7.45
C GLY A 208 -5.02 -3.44 7.63
N LEU A 209 -6.14 -3.98 7.14
CA LEU A 209 -6.46 -5.41 7.31
C LEU A 209 -5.25 -6.28 6.93
N ASP A 210 -4.84 -7.14 7.86
CA ASP A 210 -3.66 -8.00 7.72
C ASP A 210 -2.39 -7.26 7.26
N HIS A 211 -2.16 -6.04 7.78
CA HIS A 211 -1.01 -5.19 7.45
C HIS A 211 -0.91 -4.82 5.95
N GLY A 212 -2.05 -4.81 5.26
CA GLY A 212 -2.14 -4.60 3.83
C GLY A 212 -2.51 -5.87 3.07
N GLY A 213 -2.61 -7.04 3.71
CA GLY A 213 -3.09 -8.28 3.10
C GLY A 213 -2.03 -9.37 3.08
N CYS A 214 -2.45 -10.64 3.09
CA CYS A 214 -1.56 -11.80 3.18
C CYS A 214 -0.96 -12.26 1.84
N THR A 215 -1.38 -11.67 0.71
CA THR A 215 -0.89 -12.06 -0.62
C THR A 215 -0.40 -10.85 -1.39
N ASP A 216 0.54 -11.09 -2.30
CA ASP A 216 1.06 -10.05 -3.20
C ASP A 216 0.02 -9.53 -4.20
N SER A 217 -1.13 -10.19 -4.29
CA SER A 217 -2.20 -9.93 -5.25
C SER A 217 -3.35 -9.08 -4.75
N VAL A 218 -3.46 -8.91 -3.43
CA VAL A 218 -4.55 -8.18 -2.81
C VAL A 218 -3.96 -7.23 -1.78
N SER A 219 -4.17 -5.93 -2.01
CA SER A 219 -3.78 -4.91 -1.06
C SER A 219 -5.00 -4.26 -0.41
N PHE A 220 -4.96 -4.16 0.91
CA PHE A 220 -5.91 -3.40 1.72
C PHE A 220 -5.36 -2.03 2.09
N SER A 221 -6.26 -1.18 2.59
CA SER A 221 -5.94 0.08 3.23
C SER A 221 -6.79 0.27 4.47
N PRO A 222 -6.33 0.99 5.52
CA PRO A 222 -7.23 1.60 6.49
C PRO A 222 -8.13 2.67 5.82
N MET A 223 -9.27 2.99 6.43
CA MET A 223 -10.08 4.12 5.99
C MET A 223 -9.44 5.46 6.37
N PHE A 224 -9.13 6.29 5.38
CA PHE A 224 -8.73 7.69 5.59
C PHE A 224 -9.98 8.53 5.83
N GLY A 225 -10.14 8.96 7.08
CA GLY A 225 -11.24 9.79 7.55
C GLY A 225 -10.76 10.88 8.53
N PRO A 226 -11.61 11.30 9.47
CA PRO A 226 -11.25 12.33 10.45
C PRO A 226 -9.98 12.02 11.26
N GLY A 227 -9.72 10.75 11.61
CA GLY A 227 -8.51 10.34 12.33
C GLY A 227 -7.23 10.64 11.54
N ALA A 228 -7.14 10.19 10.29
CA ALA A 228 -6.00 10.47 9.41
C ALA A 228 -5.77 11.97 9.20
N LEU A 229 -6.85 12.77 9.04
CA LEU A 229 -6.73 14.22 8.92
C LEU A 229 -6.26 14.87 10.22
N ALA A 230 -6.79 14.45 11.37
CA ALA A 230 -6.36 14.94 12.68
C ALA A 230 -4.89 14.56 12.98
N LEU A 231 -4.45 13.40 12.52
CA LEU A 231 -3.06 12.97 12.64
C LEU A 231 -2.13 13.88 11.83
N LEU A 232 -2.51 14.24 10.59
CA LEU A 232 -1.80 15.22 9.79
C LEU A 232 -1.78 16.58 10.48
N ASP A 233 -2.92 17.09 10.97
CA ASP A 233 -2.99 18.37 11.69
C ASP A 233 -2.08 18.39 12.93
N ARG A 234 -1.99 17.27 13.67
CA ARG A 234 -1.07 17.11 14.80
C ARG A 234 0.38 17.17 14.34
N ALA A 235 0.71 16.49 13.24
CA ALA A 235 2.05 16.54 12.67
C ALA A 235 2.41 17.96 12.21
N GLU A 236 1.55 18.62 11.43
CA GLU A 236 1.69 20.00 10.94
C GLU A 236 1.94 21.00 12.08
N SER A 237 1.14 20.91 13.14
CA SER A 237 1.26 21.79 14.31
C SER A 237 2.47 21.50 15.20
N ARG A 238 3.33 20.54 14.82
CA ARG A 238 4.48 20.07 15.62
C ARG A 238 4.04 19.64 17.03
N GLY A 239 2.90 18.96 17.11
CA GLY A 239 2.45 18.32 18.34
C GLY A 239 3.49 17.34 18.89
N ALA A 240 3.23 16.82 20.09
CA ALA A 240 4.09 15.80 20.68
C ALA A 240 4.11 14.54 19.79
N GLY A 241 5.33 14.11 19.42
CA GLY A 241 5.53 12.83 18.74
C GLY A 241 5.41 11.66 19.72
N ASP A 242 5.21 10.47 19.16
CA ASP A 242 4.98 9.24 19.88
C ASP A 242 6.27 8.42 20.00
N SER A 243 6.46 7.78 21.15
CA SER A 243 7.49 6.73 21.31
C SER A 243 6.88 5.38 20.97
N THR A 244 7.52 4.60 20.10
CA THR A 244 6.94 3.35 19.58
C THR A 244 7.68 2.08 20.02
N PRO A 245 7.63 1.69 21.31
CA PRO A 245 8.11 0.38 21.73
C PRO A 245 6.94 -0.62 21.73
N PHE A 246 6.39 -0.96 20.56
CA PHE A 246 5.42 -2.06 20.48
C PHE A 246 5.86 -3.11 19.46
N ALA A 247 5.51 -4.36 19.77
CA ALA A 247 5.66 -5.51 18.87
C ALA A 247 4.36 -5.66 18.06
N LEU A 248 4.50 -6.04 16.79
CA LEU A 248 3.34 -6.25 15.91
C LEU A 248 2.52 -7.46 16.35
N THR A 249 1.21 -7.31 16.31
CA THR A 249 0.24 -8.41 16.26
C THR A 249 -0.34 -8.46 14.86
N GLY A 250 -0.14 -9.56 14.14
CA GLY A 250 -0.68 -9.79 12.79
C GLY A 250 -1.02 -11.25 12.59
N ALA A 251 -2.03 -11.54 11.77
CA ALA A 251 -2.47 -12.91 11.50
C ALA A 251 -1.57 -13.63 10.46
N CYS A 252 -0.84 -12.87 9.63
CA CYS A 252 0.01 -13.40 8.56
C CYS A 252 1.17 -12.44 8.22
N THR A 253 2.16 -12.96 7.48
CA THR A 253 3.19 -12.19 6.76
C THR A 253 2.93 -12.35 5.27
N ARG A 254 3.18 -11.32 4.44
CA ARG A 254 3.16 -11.49 2.98
C ARG A 254 4.29 -12.44 2.57
N SER A 255 4.04 -13.17 1.50
CA SER A 255 4.85 -14.29 1.02
C SER A 255 5.80 -13.89 -0.08
#